data_AF-A0A852EMF5-F1
#
_entry.id   AF-A0A852EMF5-F1
#
_cell.length_a   1.000
_cell.length_b   1.000
_cell.length_c   1.000
_cell.angle_alpha   90.00
_cell.angle_beta   90.00
_cell.angle_gamma   90.00
#
_symmetry.space_group_name_H-M   'P 1'
#
loop_
_entity.id
_entity.type
_entity.pdbx_description
1 polymer ?
#
loop_
_entity_poly.entity_id
_entity_poly.type
_entity_poly.pdbx_seq_one_letter_code
_entity_poly.pdbx_strand_id
1 'polypeptide(L)'
;QILSVKEKKIQLEDCTKITEHFITVLPQLLAKYSTDAQKVANLLQIPQYYNLDVYSTGHLEKHLDALLREIKDIVAKHSDMSVLEASSRTYYILCREEIAIYSEVDCARTQMIDELMKQLNQLLDCFWQKEGGFCTDAGEISRMHSTLRRVAAFHNAHDLTKWNLYDKTLRFLVFETEHGSLPVLIILPALQCTYFSLLWQLAAVSENSPKETLFPLRRQLRHFSQICTWFLHHKDKDVREKAFMILCDWLLILSHLDSNNNEEAVGLLGYLPNTQLQEKLFSFIQEHVFMDGEEEKKDLTEEGKDETCKLDDLHKKRSLLAAYCKLIVYNVVEMTAAAEIYKYYVKTYSDFGDIIKETLSKTRYNNKIQSAKTLILCLQQLFQTHAESQDSSNGVDFSSPSFANIKELARRFSLTFGWDQVKSRESIAMIHKEGIEFAFQGTTGVDGKCLPPNLSFLLIISEFSNKLLKPDKRLVYSYLQRYITEPLSCRGDKWQPLFWYRNSLLA
;
A
#
# COMPACT_ATOMS: atom_id res chain seq x y z
N GLN A 1 10.83 25.43 -8.90
CA GLN A 1 11.39 26.73 -9.28
C GLN A 1 12.09 26.58 -10.62
N ILE A 2 11.93 27.52 -11.54
CA ILE A 2 12.62 27.51 -12.83
C ILE A 2 13.93 28.30 -12.63
N LEU A 3 15.07 27.65 -12.84
CA LEU A 3 16.40 28.27 -12.71
C LEU A 3 16.61 29.36 -13.77
N SER A 4 17.20 30.48 -13.37
CA SER A 4 17.65 31.54 -14.28
C SER A 4 18.78 31.04 -15.19
N VAL A 5 19.01 31.75 -16.30
CA VAL A 5 20.10 31.42 -17.25
C VAL A 5 21.47 31.43 -16.55
N LYS A 6 21.68 32.36 -15.62
CA LYS A 6 22.92 32.45 -14.84
C LYS A 6 23.09 31.24 -13.90
N GLU A 7 22.03 30.84 -13.21
CA GLU A 7 22.07 29.68 -12.31
C GLU A 7 22.26 28.37 -13.07
N LYS A 8 21.64 28.20 -14.24
CA LYS A 8 21.87 27.04 -15.12
C LYS A 8 23.34 26.94 -15.56
N LYS A 9 23.95 28.08 -15.88
CA LYS A 9 25.37 28.12 -16.24
C LYS A 9 26.27 27.72 -15.07
N ILE A 10 26.03 28.27 -13.88
CA ILE A 10 26.78 27.92 -12.66
C ILE A 10 26.61 26.43 -12.34
N GLN A 11 25.39 25.92 -12.41
CA GLN A 11 25.10 24.50 -12.16
C GLN A 11 25.88 23.58 -13.11
N LEU A 12 25.95 23.93 -14.40
CA LEU A 12 26.70 23.15 -15.38
C LEU A 12 28.21 23.18 -15.09
N GLU A 13 28.76 24.36 -14.78
CA GLU A 13 30.18 24.52 -14.42
C GLU A 13 30.54 23.73 -13.16
N ASP A 14 29.68 23.78 -12.13
CA ASP A 14 29.89 23.04 -10.88
C ASP A 14 29.75 21.53 -11.10
N CYS A 15 28.78 21.09 -11.91
CA CYS A 15 28.62 19.69 -12.30
C CYS A 15 29.88 19.13 -12.97
N THR A 16 30.43 19.86 -13.95
CA THR A 16 31.67 19.45 -14.62
C THR A 16 32.85 19.37 -13.65
N LYS A 17 33.05 20.39 -12.79
CA LYS A 17 34.14 20.39 -11.78
C LYS A 17 34.02 19.23 -10.79
N ILE A 18 32.81 18.98 -10.29
CA ILE A 18 32.52 17.85 -9.38
C ILE A 18 32.84 16.54 -10.08
N THR A 19 32.41 16.40 -11.34
CA THR A 19 32.64 15.19 -12.14
C THR A 19 34.13 14.93 -12.34
N GLU A 20 34.89 15.90 -12.86
CA GLU A 20 36.32 15.77 -13.09
C GLU A 20 37.10 15.42 -11.81
N HIS A 21 36.75 16.06 -10.69
CA HIS A 21 37.38 15.77 -9.40
C HIS A 21 37.06 14.36 -8.91
N PHE A 22 35.77 14.02 -8.79
CA PHE A 22 35.37 12.77 -8.16
C PHE A 22 35.56 11.54 -9.04
N ILE A 23 35.61 11.65 -10.38
CA ILE A 23 36.02 10.52 -11.24
C ILE A 23 37.38 9.95 -10.77
N THR A 24 38.32 10.83 -10.43
CA THR A 24 39.67 10.41 -10.04
C THR A 24 39.79 9.99 -8.57
N VAL A 25 39.01 10.62 -7.69
CA VAL A 25 39.13 10.46 -6.22
C VAL A 25 38.15 9.42 -5.65
N LEU A 26 36.95 9.28 -6.22
CA LEU A 26 35.91 8.40 -5.68
C LEU A 26 36.36 6.93 -5.55
N PRO A 27 37.04 6.32 -6.53
CA PRO A 27 37.53 4.94 -6.36
C PRO A 27 38.46 4.80 -5.14
N GLN A 28 39.31 5.79 -4.89
CA GLN A 28 40.25 5.78 -3.75
C GLN A 28 39.52 5.91 -2.41
N LEU A 29 38.47 6.74 -2.36
CA LEU A 29 37.63 6.88 -1.17
C LEU A 29 36.86 5.59 -0.89
N LEU A 30 36.29 4.97 -1.93
CA LEU A 30 35.59 3.69 -1.81
C LEU A 30 36.53 2.59 -1.32
N ALA A 31 37.73 2.48 -1.88
CA ALA A 31 38.75 1.52 -1.42
C ALA A 31 39.07 1.72 0.07
N LYS A 32 39.33 2.96 0.48
CA LYS A 32 39.70 3.34 1.86
C LYS A 32 38.58 3.08 2.87
N TYR A 33 37.34 3.37 2.52
CA TYR A 33 36.19 3.26 3.40
C TYR A 33 35.34 2.01 3.14
N SER A 34 35.86 1.05 2.36
CA SER A 34 35.12 -0.10 1.82
C SER A 34 34.45 -0.99 2.88
N THR A 35 34.82 -0.91 4.16
CA THR A 35 34.20 -1.69 5.25
C THR A 35 33.11 -0.92 6.02
N ASP A 36 33.00 0.40 5.84
CA ASP A 36 32.05 1.26 6.55
C ASP A 36 30.78 1.48 5.71
N ALA A 37 29.70 0.78 6.08
CA ALA A 37 28.45 0.76 5.31
C ALA A 37 27.87 2.17 5.11
N GLN A 38 27.85 3.01 6.15
CA GLN A 38 27.27 4.34 6.08
C GLN A 38 28.09 5.26 5.17
N LYS A 39 29.43 5.22 5.25
CA LYS A 39 30.28 6.01 4.36
C LYS A 39 30.17 5.54 2.92
N VAL A 40 30.19 4.23 2.68
CA VAL A 40 30.07 3.65 1.35
C VAL A 40 28.74 4.02 0.70
N ALA A 41 27.62 3.85 1.41
CA ALA A 41 26.30 4.19 0.89
C ALA A 41 26.21 5.66 0.46
N ASN A 42 26.82 6.59 1.23
CA ASN A 42 26.89 8.01 0.88
C ASN A 42 27.81 8.30 -0.31
N LEU A 43 29.01 7.69 -0.35
CA LEU A 43 29.96 7.89 -1.45
C LEU A 43 29.39 7.41 -2.79
N LEU A 44 28.67 6.29 -2.79
CA LEU A 44 28.00 5.74 -3.97
C LEU A 44 26.83 6.62 -4.48
N GLN A 45 26.40 7.63 -3.73
CA GLN A 45 25.44 8.62 -4.25
C GLN A 45 26.09 9.64 -5.19
N ILE A 46 27.41 9.81 -5.18
CA ILE A 46 28.10 10.87 -5.94
C ILE A 46 27.96 10.69 -7.46
N PRO A 47 28.11 9.48 -8.05
CA PRO A 47 28.02 9.29 -9.50
C PRO A 47 26.70 9.71 -10.13
N GLN A 48 25.60 9.80 -9.36
CA GLN A 48 24.31 10.25 -9.90
C GLN A 48 24.28 11.72 -10.33
N TYR A 49 25.29 12.48 -9.93
CA TYR A 49 25.46 13.89 -10.28
C TYR A 49 26.52 14.10 -11.37
N TYR A 50 27.09 13.04 -11.93
CA TYR A 50 28.12 13.17 -12.96
C TYR A 50 27.56 13.63 -14.30
N ASN A 51 28.35 14.45 -14.98
CA ASN A 51 28.27 14.55 -16.44
C ASN A 51 29.07 13.39 -17.06
N LEU A 52 28.39 12.29 -17.40
CA LEU A 52 29.04 11.04 -17.80
C LEU A 52 29.80 11.14 -19.14
N ASP A 53 29.52 12.15 -19.98
CA ASP A 53 30.29 12.42 -21.20
C ASP A 53 31.75 12.78 -20.91
N VAL A 54 32.05 13.24 -19.69
CA VAL A 54 33.42 13.57 -19.24
C VAL A 54 34.31 12.33 -19.24
N TYR A 55 33.78 11.12 -19.05
CA TYR A 55 34.58 9.90 -19.09
C TYR A 55 35.25 9.70 -20.45
N SER A 56 34.51 9.88 -21.55
CA SER A 56 35.01 9.68 -22.91
C SER A 56 35.73 10.91 -23.46
N THR A 57 35.21 12.11 -23.18
CA THR A 57 35.84 13.37 -23.67
C THR A 57 37.15 13.68 -22.95
N GLY A 58 37.29 13.26 -21.69
CA GLY A 58 38.50 13.42 -20.88
C GLY A 58 39.48 12.25 -20.95
N HIS A 59 39.18 11.18 -21.69
CA HIS A 59 39.97 9.94 -21.72
C HIS A 59 40.25 9.38 -20.31
N LEU A 60 39.20 9.28 -19.49
CA LEU A 60 39.25 8.87 -18.08
C LEU A 60 38.71 7.44 -17.88
N GLU A 61 38.72 6.60 -18.91
CA GLU A 61 38.18 5.22 -18.89
C GLU A 61 38.88 4.36 -17.83
N LYS A 62 40.18 4.57 -17.60
CA LYS A 62 40.94 3.90 -16.52
C LYS A 62 40.35 4.12 -15.12
N HIS A 63 39.71 5.27 -14.88
CA HIS A 63 39.09 5.60 -13.60
C HIS A 63 37.70 4.99 -13.48
N LEU A 64 36.99 4.83 -14.61
CA LEU A 64 35.76 4.06 -14.68
C LEU A 64 36.04 2.60 -14.30
N ASP A 65 37.06 1.97 -14.89
CA ASP A 65 37.47 0.61 -14.54
C ASP A 65 37.80 0.45 -13.05
N ALA A 66 38.51 1.43 -12.48
CA ALA A 66 38.82 1.45 -11.05
C ALA A 66 37.54 1.55 -10.22
N LEU A 67 36.60 2.44 -10.58
CA LEU A 67 35.32 2.57 -9.89
C LEU A 67 34.52 1.28 -9.93
N LEU A 68 34.36 0.66 -11.10
CA LEU A 68 33.60 -0.58 -11.28
C LEU A 68 34.20 -1.73 -10.47
N ARG A 69 35.54 -1.82 -10.40
CA ARG A 69 36.23 -2.80 -9.57
C ARG A 69 35.95 -2.60 -8.08
N GLU A 70 36.02 -1.37 -7.59
CA GLU A 70 35.73 -1.07 -6.18
C GLU A 70 34.27 -1.35 -5.82
N ILE A 71 33.31 -1.01 -6.70
CA ILE A 71 31.89 -1.32 -6.47
C ILE A 71 31.68 -2.84 -6.41
N LYS A 72 32.28 -3.60 -7.34
CA LYS A 72 32.20 -5.07 -7.33
C LYS A 72 32.73 -5.66 -6.01
N ASP A 73 33.89 -5.19 -5.55
CA ASP A 73 34.50 -5.61 -4.29
C ASP A 73 33.62 -5.26 -3.08
N ILE A 74 33.00 -4.09 -3.08
CA ILE A 74 32.05 -3.65 -2.04
C ILE A 74 30.83 -4.58 -2.01
N VAL A 75 30.23 -4.88 -3.16
CA VAL A 75 29.07 -5.78 -3.27
C VAL A 75 29.41 -7.17 -2.71
N ALA A 76 30.61 -7.68 -2.97
CA ALA A 76 31.06 -8.98 -2.46
C ALA A 76 31.23 -8.99 -0.92
N LYS A 77 31.65 -7.88 -0.32
CA LYS A 77 31.97 -7.77 1.12
C LYS A 77 30.75 -7.41 1.98
N HIS A 78 29.76 -6.70 1.42
CA HIS A 78 28.61 -6.20 2.16
C HIS A 78 27.36 -7.06 2.02
N SER A 79 26.51 -6.99 3.04
CA SER A 79 25.12 -7.48 3.05
C SER A 79 24.12 -6.40 3.47
N ASP A 80 24.60 -5.20 3.85
CA ASP A 80 23.76 -4.06 4.21
C ASP A 80 22.93 -3.57 3.01
N MET A 81 21.63 -3.33 3.22
CA MET A 81 20.74 -3.02 2.09
C MET A 81 21.04 -1.65 1.48
N SER A 82 21.39 -0.65 2.31
CA SER A 82 21.66 0.70 1.82
C SER A 82 22.89 0.73 0.90
N VAL A 83 23.92 -0.06 1.23
CA VAL A 83 25.11 -0.25 0.39
C VAL A 83 24.75 -0.95 -0.92
N LEU A 84 24.00 -2.06 -0.84
CA LEU A 84 23.65 -2.85 -2.02
C LEU A 84 22.73 -2.09 -2.98
N GLU A 85 21.75 -1.35 -2.47
CA GLU A 85 20.87 -0.48 -3.26
C GLU A 85 21.64 0.68 -3.89
N ALA A 86 22.55 1.32 -3.15
CA ALA A 86 23.40 2.39 -3.70
C ALA A 86 24.33 1.87 -4.81
N SER A 87 24.92 0.68 -4.63
CA SER A 87 25.73 0.03 -5.66
C SER A 87 24.91 -0.31 -6.91
N SER A 88 23.74 -0.92 -6.71
CA SER A 88 22.80 -1.26 -7.79
C SER A 88 22.36 -0.01 -8.56
N ARG A 89 21.99 1.06 -7.84
CA ARG A 89 21.60 2.35 -8.43
C ARG A 89 22.75 3.01 -9.18
N THR A 90 23.97 2.92 -8.68
CA THR A 90 25.17 3.43 -9.35
C THR A 90 25.38 2.74 -10.69
N TYR A 91 25.34 1.39 -10.73
CA TYR A 91 25.38 0.65 -11.99
C TYR A 91 24.24 1.06 -12.93
N TYR A 92 23.02 1.27 -12.42
CA TYR A 92 21.88 1.68 -13.24
C TYR A 92 22.11 3.04 -13.91
N ILE A 93 22.73 3.99 -13.20
CA ILE A 93 23.06 5.31 -13.76
C ILE A 93 24.17 5.22 -14.81
N LEU A 94 25.21 4.41 -14.54
CA LEU A 94 26.35 4.24 -15.44
C LEU A 94 25.99 3.41 -16.69
N CYS A 95 25.01 2.50 -16.61
CA CYS A 95 24.52 1.66 -17.71
C CYS A 95 23.38 2.31 -18.51
N ARG A 96 23.42 3.62 -18.78
CA ARG A 96 22.47 4.24 -19.71
C ARG A 96 22.93 4.06 -21.15
N GLU A 97 22.04 3.55 -22.00
CA GLU A 97 22.36 3.19 -23.39
C GLU A 97 22.81 4.38 -24.25
N GLU A 98 22.42 5.60 -23.89
CA GLU A 98 22.78 6.80 -24.65
C GLU A 98 24.25 7.25 -24.44
N ILE A 99 24.99 6.62 -23.54
CA ILE A 99 26.30 7.08 -23.08
C ILE A 99 27.41 6.19 -23.65
N ALA A 100 28.49 6.80 -24.10
CA ALA A 100 29.61 6.11 -24.75
C ALA A 100 30.27 5.01 -23.88
N ILE A 101 30.21 5.12 -22.55
CA ILE A 101 30.77 4.13 -21.61
C ILE A 101 29.88 2.89 -21.42
N TYR A 102 28.69 2.84 -22.02
CA TYR A 102 27.67 1.82 -21.76
C TYR A 102 28.22 0.39 -21.89
N SER A 103 28.94 0.08 -22.97
CA SER A 103 29.41 -1.28 -23.25
C SER A 103 30.39 -1.81 -22.20
N GLU A 104 31.29 -0.96 -21.70
CA GLU A 104 32.27 -1.29 -20.67
C GLU A 104 31.57 -1.56 -19.33
N VAL A 105 30.64 -0.68 -18.94
CA VAL A 105 29.88 -0.81 -17.69
C VAL A 105 28.94 -2.03 -17.75
N ASP A 106 28.26 -2.26 -18.88
CA ASP A 106 27.37 -3.41 -19.07
C ASP A 106 28.14 -4.74 -18.99
N CYS A 107 29.35 -4.78 -19.57
CA CYS A 107 30.23 -5.93 -19.46
C CYS A 107 30.61 -6.21 -17.99
N ALA A 108 31.07 -5.18 -17.26
CA ALA A 108 31.43 -5.32 -15.84
C ALA A 108 30.23 -5.71 -14.96
N ARG A 109 29.05 -5.14 -15.23
CA ARG A 109 27.79 -5.47 -14.56
C ARG A 109 27.43 -6.95 -14.79
N THR A 110 27.44 -7.40 -16.04
CA THR A 110 27.10 -8.77 -16.43
C THR A 110 28.04 -9.77 -15.77
N GLN A 111 29.37 -9.51 -15.80
CA GLN A 111 30.36 -10.36 -15.15
C GLN A 111 30.14 -10.49 -13.63
N MET A 112 29.85 -9.37 -12.95
CA MET A 112 29.56 -9.40 -11.52
C MET A 112 28.28 -10.18 -11.21
N ILE A 113 27.22 -10.01 -12.02
CA ILE A 113 25.97 -10.78 -11.86
C ILE A 113 26.23 -12.27 -12.12
N ASP A 114 27.00 -12.63 -13.14
CA ASP A 114 27.36 -14.03 -13.42
C ASP A 114 28.06 -14.69 -12.24
N GLU A 115 28.99 -13.98 -11.60
CA GLU A 115 29.67 -14.46 -10.39
C GLU A 115 28.69 -14.64 -9.22
N LEU A 116 27.79 -13.67 -8.99
CA LEU A 116 26.74 -13.77 -7.96
C LEU A 116 25.80 -14.94 -8.22
N MET A 117 25.41 -15.16 -9.47
CA MET A 117 24.52 -16.26 -9.88
C MET A 117 25.21 -17.62 -9.76
N LYS A 118 26.50 -17.70 -10.09
CA LYS A 118 27.31 -18.89 -9.87
C LYS A 118 27.37 -19.25 -8.38
N GLN A 119 27.63 -18.26 -7.52
CA GLN A 119 27.62 -18.45 -6.07
C GLN A 119 26.24 -18.88 -5.55
N LEU A 120 25.16 -18.25 -6.04
CA LEU A 120 23.80 -18.61 -5.67
C LEU A 120 23.48 -20.06 -6.06
N ASN A 121 23.81 -20.47 -7.29
CA ASN A 121 23.55 -21.84 -7.75
C ASN A 121 24.31 -22.88 -6.93
N GLN A 122 25.58 -22.63 -6.60
CA GLN A 122 26.35 -23.52 -5.73
C GLN A 122 25.71 -23.66 -4.34
N LEU A 123 25.26 -22.54 -3.76
CA LEU A 123 24.57 -22.56 -2.48
C LEU A 123 23.22 -23.28 -2.57
N LEU A 124 22.47 -23.12 -3.67
CA LEU A 124 21.20 -23.81 -3.90
C LEU A 124 21.38 -25.32 -3.99
N ASP A 125 22.38 -25.78 -4.72
CA ASP A 125 22.68 -27.20 -4.85
C ASP A 125 23.00 -27.82 -3.49
N CYS A 126 23.85 -27.16 -2.68
CA CYS A 126 24.13 -27.59 -1.32
C CYS A 126 22.89 -27.51 -0.40
N PHE A 127 22.04 -26.51 -0.60
CA PHE A 127 20.85 -26.28 0.22
C PHE A 127 19.80 -27.39 0.03
N TRP A 128 19.62 -27.86 -1.21
CA TRP A 128 18.59 -28.85 -1.55
C TRP A 128 19.06 -30.32 -1.53
N GLN A 129 20.37 -30.60 -1.50
CA GLN A 129 20.89 -31.98 -1.55
C GLN A 129 20.86 -32.75 -0.21
N LYS A 130 20.52 -32.12 0.91
CA LYS A 130 20.54 -32.79 2.22
C LYS A 130 19.28 -33.66 2.40
N GLU A 131 19.45 -34.92 2.80
CA GLU A 131 18.43 -36.01 2.90
C GLU A 131 17.20 -35.74 3.82
N GLY A 132 16.95 -34.50 4.24
CA GLY A 132 15.84 -34.10 5.12
C GLY A 132 15.09 -32.83 4.70
N GLY A 133 15.26 -32.35 3.46
CA GLY A 133 14.48 -31.24 2.89
C GLY A 133 15.29 -29.98 2.60
N PHE A 134 15.97 -29.42 3.61
CA PHE A 134 16.82 -28.24 3.43
C PHE A 134 17.95 -28.12 4.46
N CYS A 135 18.92 -27.24 4.20
CA CYS A 135 20.02 -26.97 5.11
C CYS A 135 19.59 -26.18 6.36
N THR A 136 19.90 -26.72 7.54
CA THR A 136 19.71 -26.07 8.85
C THR A 136 20.98 -25.44 9.44
N ASP A 137 22.12 -25.53 8.75
CA ASP A 137 23.37 -24.90 9.18
C ASP A 137 23.26 -23.37 9.12
N ALA A 138 23.47 -22.71 10.26
CA ALA A 138 23.34 -21.26 10.38
C ALA A 138 24.32 -20.50 9.48
N GLY A 139 25.53 -21.05 9.25
CA GLY A 139 26.53 -20.45 8.37
C GLY A 139 26.12 -20.49 6.90
N GLU A 140 25.57 -21.61 6.44
CA GLU A 140 24.99 -21.77 5.10
C GLU A 140 23.75 -20.89 4.91
N ILE A 141 22.85 -20.81 5.90
CA ILE A 141 21.68 -19.92 5.86
C ILE A 141 22.13 -18.46 5.76
N SER A 142 23.12 -18.03 6.54
CA SER A 142 23.66 -16.67 6.50
C SER A 142 24.29 -16.35 5.15
N ARG A 143 25.08 -17.29 4.59
CA ARG A 143 25.65 -17.15 3.24
C ARG A 143 24.56 -17.03 2.19
N MET A 144 23.56 -17.91 2.20
CA MET A 144 22.40 -17.88 1.31
C MET A 144 21.67 -16.54 1.40
N HIS A 145 21.33 -16.09 2.61
CA HIS A 145 20.70 -14.80 2.85
C HIS A 145 21.50 -13.63 2.29
N SER A 146 22.83 -13.60 2.53
CA SER A 146 23.69 -12.53 2.02
C SER A 146 23.71 -12.49 0.48
N THR A 147 23.79 -13.65 -0.18
CA THR A 147 23.79 -13.75 -1.64
C THR A 147 22.44 -13.38 -2.22
N LEU A 148 21.33 -13.88 -1.64
CA LEU A 148 19.98 -13.51 -2.09
C LEU A 148 19.71 -12.01 -1.92
N ARG A 149 20.23 -11.36 -0.86
CA ARG A 149 20.11 -9.91 -0.69
C ARG A 149 20.84 -9.12 -1.76
N ARG A 150 22.07 -9.53 -2.12
CA ARG A 150 22.82 -8.94 -3.25
C ARG A 150 22.01 -9.08 -4.53
N VAL A 151 21.52 -10.29 -4.83
CA VAL A 151 20.70 -10.54 -6.01
C VAL A 151 19.42 -9.70 -6.01
N ALA A 152 18.69 -9.63 -4.89
CA ALA A 152 17.46 -8.84 -4.79
C ALA A 152 17.69 -7.34 -5.04
N ALA A 153 18.75 -6.76 -4.47
CA ALA A 153 19.09 -5.35 -4.65
C ALA A 153 19.43 -5.02 -6.11
N PHE A 154 20.15 -5.92 -6.80
CA PHE A 154 20.43 -5.76 -8.22
C PHE A 154 19.20 -6.00 -9.08
N HIS A 155 18.39 -7.01 -8.77
CA HIS A 155 17.19 -7.33 -9.54
C HIS A 155 16.15 -6.22 -9.53
N ASN A 156 16.11 -5.40 -8.48
CA ASN A 156 15.21 -4.25 -8.42
C ASN A 156 15.47 -3.23 -9.56
N ALA A 157 16.74 -3.00 -9.92
CA ALA A 157 17.12 -1.95 -10.88
C ALA A 157 17.64 -2.50 -12.22
N HIS A 158 17.92 -3.80 -12.31
CA HIS A 158 18.50 -4.45 -13.48
C HIS A 158 17.67 -5.67 -13.87
N ASP A 159 17.41 -5.83 -15.17
CA ASP A 159 16.72 -7.01 -15.70
C ASP A 159 17.62 -8.25 -15.60
N LEU A 160 17.27 -9.15 -14.68
CA LEU A 160 17.98 -10.42 -14.45
C LEU A 160 17.21 -11.63 -15.00
N THR A 161 16.23 -11.44 -15.88
CA THR A 161 15.40 -12.54 -16.42
C THR A 161 16.22 -13.64 -17.10
N LYS A 162 17.35 -13.29 -17.73
CA LYS A 162 18.29 -14.22 -18.38
C LYS A 162 18.83 -15.33 -17.45
N TRP A 163 18.88 -15.09 -16.14
CA TRP A 163 19.42 -16.04 -15.16
C TRP A 163 18.37 -16.97 -14.54
N ASN A 164 17.12 -16.91 -15.00
CA ASN A 164 15.99 -17.70 -14.51
C ASN A 164 15.86 -17.70 -12.98
N LEU A 165 15.82 -16.50 -12.38
CA LEU A 165 15.65 -16.34 -10.95
C LEU A 165 14.27 -16.78 -10.45
N TYR A 166 13.22 -16.58 -11.27
CA TYR A 166 11.85 -16.90 -10.91
C TYR A 166 11.71 -18.34 -10.38
N ASP A 167 12.13 -19.34 -11.16
CA ASP A 167 11.97 -20.75 -10.75
C ASP A 167 12.79 -21.06 -9.49
N LYS A 168 13.99 -20.48 -9.38
CA LYS A 168 14.90 -20.69 -8.24
C LYS A 168 14.31 -20.14 -6.95
N THR A 169 13.75 -18.94 -7.00
CA THR A 169 13.24 -18.26 -5.80
C THR A 169 11.81 -18.70 -5.45
N LEU A 170 10.99 -19.01 -6.46
CA LEU A 170 9.67 -19.60 -6.25
C LEU A 170 9.76 -20.93 -5.50
N ARG A 171 10.77 -21.77 -5.78
CA ARG A 171 10.97 -23.05 -5.10
C ARG A 171 11.06 -22.91 -3.58
N PHE A 172 11.71 -21.86 -3.07
CA PHE A 172 11.72 -21.58 -1.62
C PHE A 172 10.32 -21.27 -1.10
N LEU A 173 9.57 -20.44 -1.82
CA LEU A 173 8.26 -20.01 -1.36
C LEU A 173 7.24 -21.16 -1.35
N VAL A 174 7.28 -22.02 -2.38
CA VAL A 174 6.47 -23.24 -2.43
C VAL A 174 6.83 -24.18 -1.28
N PHE A 175 8.13 -24.40 -1.04
CA PHE A 175 8.59 -25.20 0.09
C PHE A 175 8.06 -24.65 1.43
N GLU A 176 8.06 -23.32 1.62
CA GLU A 176 7.51 -22.74 2.84
C GLU A 176 6.00 -22.97 2.98
N THR A 177 5.25 -22.86 1.88
CA THR A 177 3.80 -23.13 1.92
C THR A 177 3.48 -24.59 2.27
N GLU A 178 4.36 -25.53 1.95
CA GLU A 178 4.19 -26.96 2.22
C GLU A 178 4.70 -27.39 3.60
N HIS A 179 5.79 -26.78 4.08
CA HIS A 179 6.51 -27.25 5.27
C HIS A 179 6.60 -26.26 6.44
N GLY A 180 6.41 -24.96 6.23
CA GLY A 180 6.35 -23.95 7.30
C GLY A 180 7.64 -23.77 8.13
N SER A 181 8.80 -24.11 7.57
CA SER A 181 10.06 -24.32 8.32
C SER A 181 11.25 -23.48 7.82
N LEU A 182 11.11 -22.74 6.72
CA LEU A 182 12.18 -21.89 6.20
C LEU A 182 12.42 -20.66 7.10
N PRO A 183 13.69 -20.27 7.28
CA PRO A 183 14.01 -19.01 7.94
C PRO A 183 13.47 -17.79 7.18
N VAL A 184 12.96 -16.80 7.92
CA VAL A 184 12.52 -15.50 7.39
C VAL A 184 13.60 -14.81 6.55
N LEU A 185 14.87 -14.98 6.94
CA LEU A 185 16.05 -14.49 6.23
C LEU A 185 16.15 -15.00 4.77
N ILE A 186 15.53 -16.15 4.46
CA ILE A 186 15.46 -16.70 3.09
C ILE A 186 14.15 -16.28 2.42
N ILE A 187 13.04 -16.32 3.15
CA ILE A 187 11.70 -16.02 2.64
C ILE A 187 11.62 -14.58 2.10
N LEU A 188 12.11 -13.58 2.86
CA LEU A 188 11.97 -12.17 2.47
C LEU A 188 12.72 -11.82 1.17
N PRO A 189 14.02 -12.16 1.00
CA PRO A 189 14.68 -11.97 -0.28
C PRO A 189 14.09 -12.80 -1.42
N ALA A 190 13.61 -14.03 -1.15
CA ALA A 190 12.97 -14.86 -2.17
C ALA A 190 11.64 -14.26 -2.67
N LEU A 191 10.85 -13.65 -1.78
CA LEU A 191 9.66 -12.89 -2.14
C LEU A 191 10.02 -11.71 -3.04
N GLN A 192 11.04 -10.93 -2.69
CA GLN A 192 11.52 -9.80 -3.49
C GLN A 192 12.02 -10.23 -4.87
N CYS A 193 12.87 -11.24 -4.94
CA CYS A 193 13.40 -11.72 -6.22
C CYS A 193 12.32 -12.31 -7.13
N THR A 194 11.36 -13.06 -6.57
CA THR A 194 10.22 -13.57 -7.35
C THR A 194 9.35 -12.42 -7.85
N TYR A 195 9.11 -11.42 -7.01
CA TYR A 195 8.40 -10.18 -7.37
C TYR A 195 9.09 -9.44 -8.52
N PHE A 196 10.39 -9.15 -8.41
CA PHE A 196 11.15 -8.46 -9.46
C PHE A 196 11.23 -9.28 -10.76
N SER A 197 11.37 -10.61 -10.67
CA SER A 197 11.37 -11.47 -11.86
C SER A 197 10.08 -11.28 -12.68
N LEU A 198 8.94 -11.28 -11.99
CA LEU A 198 7.64 -11.09 -12.62
C LEU A 198 7.45 -9.66 -13.12
N LEU A 199 7.97 -8.65 -12.41
CA LEU A 199 7.92 -7.26 -12.87
C LEU A 199 8.66 -7.06 -14.18
N TRP A 200 9.87 -7.61 -14.30
CA TRP A 200 10.67 -7.51 -15.52
C TRP A 200 10.04 -8.28 -16.67
N GLN A 201 9.52 -9.48 -16.41
CA GLN A 201 8.76 -10.23 -17.42
C GLN A 201 7.53 -9.45 -17.89
N LEU A 202 6.82 -8.78 -16.97
CA LEU A 202 5.68 -7.95 -17.31
C LEU A 202 6.09 -6.69 -18.09
N ALA A 203 7.19 -6.03 -17.71
CA ALA A 203 7.71 -4.85 -18.41
C ALA A 203 8.19 -5.18 -19.84
N ALA A 204 8.64 -6.42 -20.08
CA ALA A 204 9.00 -6.91 -21.40
C ALA A 204 7.78 -7.23 -22.30
N VAL A 205 6.56 -7.26 -21.74
CA VAL A 205 5.34 -7.45 -22.54
C VAL A 205 5.10 -6.20 -23.39
N SER A 206 5.14 -6.38 -24.70
CA SER A 206 4.76 -5.36 -25.69
C SER A 206 3.30 -5.52 -26.11
N GLU A 207 2.70 -4.48 -26.68
CA GLU A 207 1.33 -4.53 -27.21
C GLU A 207 1.12 -5.65 -28.25
N ASN A 208 2.20 -6.09 -28.92
CA ASN A 208 2.16 -7.13 -29.96
C ASN A 208 2.64 -8.51 -29.46
N SER A 209 2.80 -8.71 -28.15
CA SER A 209 3.30 -9.97 -27.62
C SER A 209 2.33 -11.13 -27.92
N PRO A 210 2.81 -12.27 -28.45
CA PRO A 210 1.95 -13.37 -28.86
C PRO A 210 1.28 -14.03 -27.64
N LYS A 211 0.00 -14.44 -27.78
CA LYS A 211 -0.80 -15.02 -26.69
C LYS A 211 -0.10 -16.21 -25.99
N GLU A 212 0.70 -16.99 -26.73
CA GLU A 212 1.51 -18.10 -26.22
C GLU A 212 2.52 -17.69 -25.14
N THR A 213 3.04 -16.46 -25.20
CA THR A 213 3.96 -15.91 -24.18
C THR A 213 3.22 -15.35 -22.96
N LEU A 214 1.96 -14.93 -23.14
CA LEU A 214 1.15 -14.32 -22.08
C LEU A 214 0.52 -15.35 -21.13
N PHE A 215 0.15 -16.54 -21.63
CA PHE A 215 -0.44 -17.59 -20.78
C PHE A 215 0.48 -18.10 -19.67
N PRO A 216 1.77 -18.42 -19.93
CA PRO A 216 2.71 -18.80 -18.87
C PRO A 216 2.86 -17.70 -17.82
N LEU A 217 3.03 -16.45 -18.24
CA LEU A 217 3.15 -15.30 -17.34
C LEU A 217 1.89 -15.13 -16.49
N ARG A 218 0.70 -15.22 -17.09
CA ARG A 218 -0.58 -15.18 -16.35
C ARG A 218 -0.64 -16.25 -15.25
N ARG A 219 -0.20 -17.47 -15.56
CA ARG A 219 -0.18 -18.59 -14.61
C ARG A 219 0.80 -18.32 -13.48
N GLN A 220 1.99 -17.81 -13.78
CA GLN A 220 3.00 -17.45 -12.79
C GLN A 220 2.51 -16.32 -11.87
N LEU A 221 1.92 -15.26 -12.43
CA LEU A 221 1.32 -14.16 -11.66
C LEU A 221 0.22 -14.64 -10.70
N ARG A 222 -0.70 -15.49 -11.19
CA ARG A 222 -1.76 -16.07 -10.36
C ARG A 222 -1.20 -16.96 -9.24
N HIS A 223 -0.24 -17.81 -9.57
CA HIS A 223 0.37 -18.71 -8.60
C HIS A 223 1.11 -17.92 -7.51
N PHE A 224 1.88 -16.91 -7.88
CA PHE A 224 2.57 -16.04 -6.93
C PHE A 224 1.58 -15.24 -6.07
N SER A 225 0.45 -14.78 -6.63
CA SER A 225 -0.62 -14.12 -5.87
C SER A 225 -1.24 -15.06 -4.82
N GLN A 226 -1.42 -16.35 -5.15
CA GLN A 226 -1.91 -17.36 -4.20
C GLN A 226 -0.91 -17.57 -3.05
N ILE A 227 0.38 -17.66 -3.35
CA ILE A 227 1.45 -17.75 -2.35
C ILE A 227 1.44 -16.51 -1.43
N CYS A 228 1.38 -15.30 -2.00
CA CYS A 228 1.30 -14.07 -1.21
C CYS A 228 0.04 -14.03 -0.33
N THR A 229 -1.10 -14.51 -0.85
CA THR A 229 -2.35 -14.63 -0.08
C THR A 229 -2.23 -15.59 1.09
N TRP A 230 -1.49 -16.70 0.92
CA TRP A 230 -1.20 -17.63 2.00
C TRP A 230 -0.30 -16.97 3.06
N PHE A 231 0.75 -16.26 2.63
CA PHE A 231 1.66 -15.55 3.52
C PHE A 231 1.03 -14.41 4.32
N LEU A 232 -0.17 -13.92 3.97
CA LEU A 232 -0.92 -12.99 4.82
C LEU A 232 -1.20 -13.55 6.22
N HIS A 233 -1.18 -14.88 6.40
CA HIS A 233 -1.39 -15.55 7.70
C HIS A 233 -0.12 -16.24 8.22
N HIS A 234 1.05 -15.91 7.66
CA HIS A 234 2.33 -16.48 8.10
C HIS A 234 2.61 -16.12 9.56
N LYS A 235 3.34 -16.97 10.30
CA LYS A 235 3.65 -16.75 11.74
C LYS A 235 4.47 -15.47 12.00
N ASP A 236 5.39 -15.13 11.11
CA ASP A 236 6.26 -13.96 11.21
C ASP A 236 5.64 -12.68 10.61
N LYS A 237 5.61 -11.59 11.38
CA LYS A 237 5.04 -10.27 11.01
C LYS A 237 5.66 -9.72 9.72
N ASP A 238 6.98 -9.73 9.61
CA ASP A 238 7.70 -9.18 8.44
C ASP A 238 7.30 -9.87 7.13
N VAL A 239 7.04 -11.18 7.17
CA VAL A 239 6.58 -11.94 6.00
C VAL A 239 5.16 -11.55 5.61
N ARG A 240 4.26 -11.40 6.60
CA ARG A 240 2.89 -10.96 6.35
C ARG A 240 2.87 -9.55 5.73
N GLU A 241 3.60 -8.61 6.30
CA GLU A 241 3.72 -7.23 5.80
C GLU A 241 4.30 -7.19 4.38
N LYS A 242 5.37 -7.96 4.13
CA LYS A 242 6.01 -8.00 2.81
C LYS A 242 5.08 -8.58 1.75
N ALA A 243 4.39 -9.67 2.07
CA ALA A 243 3.41 -10.30 1.19
C ALA A 243 2.22 -9.37 0.91
N PHE A 244 1.73 -8.66 1.92
CA PHE A 244 0.66 -7.69 1.78
C PHE A 244 1.03 -6.54 0.83
N MET A 245 2.20 -5.93 1.01
CA MET A 245 2.67 -4.86 0.15
C MET A 245 2.83 -5.31 -1.30
N ILE A 246 3.47 -6.47 -1.51
CA ILE A 246 3.62 -7.07 -2.85
C ILE A 246 2.26 -7.32 -3.50
N LEU A 247 1.31 -7.88 -2.74
CA LEU A 247 -0.02 -8.20 -3.24
C LEU A 247 -0.80 -6.92 -3.61
N CYS A 248 -0.72 -5.86 -2.80
CA CYS A 248 -1.34 -4.58 -3.12
C CYS A 248 -0.75 -3.97 -4.40
N ASP A 249 0.59 -3.96 -4.52
CA ASP A 249 1.24 -3.45 -5.74
C ASP A 249 0.85 -4.28 -6.96
N TRP A 250 0.73 -5.61 -6.81
CA TRP A 250 0.26 -6.49 -7.88
C TRP A 250 -1.16 -6.25 -8.33
N LEU A 251 -2.10 -6.20 -7.40
CA LEU A 251 -3.48 -5.94 -7.72
C LEU A 251 -3.63 -4.59 -8.42
N LEU A 252 -2.88 -3.58 -7.98
CA LEU A 252 -2.88 -2.26 -8.61
C LEU A 252 -2.30 -2.30 -10.03
N ILE A 253 -1.10 -2.85 -10.21
CA ILE A 253 -0.43 -2.92 -11.52
C ILE A 253 -1.30 -3.70 -12.52
N LEU A 254 -1.78 -4.89 -12.14
CA LEU A 254 -2.54 -5.77 -13.03
C LEU A 254 -3.92 -5.22 -13.37
N SER A 255 -4.54 -4.43 -12.49
CA SER A 255 -5.84 -3.81 -12.75
C SER A 255 -5.82 -2.73 -13.84
N HIS A 256 -4.67 -2.08 -14.04
CA HIS A 256 -4.52 -0.97 -14.99
C HIS A 256 -3.93 -1.37 -16.33
N LEU A 257 -3.47 -2.62 -16.48
CA LEU A 257 -3.03 -3.17 -17.75
C LEU A 257 -4.14 -3.07 -18.82
N ASP A 258 -5.40 -3.26 -18.43
CA ASP A 258 -6.54 -3.26 -19.35
C ASP A 258 -6.98 -1.85 -19.79
N SER A 259 -6.50 -0.79 -19.12
CA SER A 259 -6.96 0.59 -19.35
C SER A 259 -6.32 1.29 -20.55
N ASN A 260 -5.24 0.71 -21.11
CA ASN A 260 -4.60 1.19 -22.34
C ASN A 260 -5.15 0.44 -23.57
N ASN A 261 -6.40 0.76 -23.95
CA ASN A 261 -6.98 0.60 -25.29
C ASN A 261 -6.50 -0.58 -26.17
N ASN A 262 -6.71 -1.85 -25.77
CA ASN A 262 -6.93 -2.98 -26.71
C ASN A 262 -7.39 -4.27 -25.98
N GLU A 263 -8.57 -4.77 -26.32
CA GLU A 263 -9.39 -5.71 -25.52
C GLU A 263 -8.96 -7.20 -25.53
N GLU A 264 -7.95 -7.66 -26.27
CA GLU A 264 -7.75 -9.12 -26.42
C GLU A 264 -6.46 -9.73 -25.85
N ALA A 265 -5.34 -9.00 -25.81
CA ALA A 265 -4.06 -9.57 -25.36
C ALA A 265 -3.73 -9.17 -23.92
N VAL A 266 -3.87 -7.89 -23.59
CA VAL A 266 -3.55 -7.34 -22.26
C VAL A 266 -4.66 -7.63 -21.24
N GLY A 267 -5.93 -7.65 -21.70
CA GLY A 267 -7.09 -8.19 -20.96
C GLY A 267 -6.91 -9.60 -20.39
N LEU A 268 -5.99 -10.39 -20.96
CA LEU A 268 -5.68 -11.72 -20.46
C LEU A 268 -4.81 -11.67 -19.19
N LEU A 269 -4.07 -10.60 -18.93
CA LEU A 269 -3.27 -10.46 -17.71
C LEU A 269 -4.04 -9.74 -16.59
N GLY A 270 -5.12 -9.03 -16.93
CA GLY A 270 -6.05 -8.42 -15.99
C GLY A 270 -6.44 -9.37 -14.85
N TYR A 271 -6.29 -8.88 -13.63
CA TYR A 271 -6.59 -9.62 -12.41
C TYR A 271 -7.23 -8.69 -11.37
N LEU A 272 -8.51 -8.93 -11.09
CA LEU A 272 -9.22 -8.29 -9.99
C LEU A 272 -9.36 -9.26 -8.82
N PRO A 273 -9.22 -8.78 -7.57
CA PRO A 273 -9.35 -9.62 -6.39
C PRO A 273 -10.81 -10.07 -6.22
N ASN A 274 -11.03 -11.37 -6.01
CA ASN A 274 -12.34 -11.89 -5.65
C ASN A 274 -12.73 -11.45 -4.22
N THR A 275 -14.01 -11.62 -3.85
CA THR A 275 -14.53 -11.21 -2.53
C THR A 275 -13.71 -11.78 -1.37
N GLN A 276 -13.33 -13.07 -1.43
CA GLN A 276 -12.52 -13.71 -0.40
C GLN A 276 -11.14 -13.04 -0.23
N LEU A 277 -10.49 -12.62 -1.32
CA LEU A 277 -9.21 -11.92 -1.25
C LEU A 277 -9.38 -10.51 -0.70
N GLN A 278 -10.45 -9.80 -1.09
CA GLN A 278 -10.77 -8.48 -0.55
C GLN A 278 -10.98 -8.52 0.97
N GLU A 279 -11.69 -9.54 1.47
CA GLU A 279 -11.90 -9.79 2.90
C GLU A 279 -10.56 -10.05 3.63
N LYS A 280 -9.69 -10.91 3.08
CA LYS A 280 -8.37 -11.19 3.66
C LYS A 280 -7.47 -9.96 3.73
N LEU A 281 -7.47 -9.13 2.68
CA LEU A 281 -6.72 -7.88 2.66
C LEU A 281 -7.23 -6.91 3.73
N PHE A 282 -8.55 -6.83 3.92
CA PHE A 282 -9.12 -6.01 4.96
C PHE A 282 -8.81 -6.54 6.37
N SER A 283 -8.95 -7.86 6.60
CA SER A 283 -8.60 -8.50 7.89
C SER A 283 -7.16 -8.18 8.28
N PHE A 284 -6.23 -8.27 7.33
CA PHE A 284 -4.84 -7.88 7.54
C PHE A 284 -4.70 -6.43 8.02
N ILE A 285 -5.37 -5.47 7.36
CA ILE A 285 -5.33 -4.06 7.76
C ILE A 285 -5.95 -3.86 9.15
N GLN A 286 -7.06 -4.52 9.44
CA GLN A 286 -7.70 -4.44 10.73
C GLN A 286 -6.76 -4.89 11.85
N GLU A 287 -6.16 -6.07 11.71
CA GLU A 287 -5.23 -6.64 12.67
C GLU A 287 -3.97 -5.76 12.81
N HIS A 288 -3.28 -5.49 11.70
CA HIS A 288 -1.94 -4.91 11.73
C HIS A 288 -1.86 -3.38 11.86
N VAL A 289 -2.90 -2.66 11.43
CA VAL A 289 -2.90 -1.18 11.46
C VAL A 289 -3.74 -0.67 12.64
N PHE A 290 -4.90 -1.26 12.88
CA PHE A 290 -5.86 -0.72 13.85
C PHE A 290 -5.90 -1.46 15.20
N MET A 291 -5.56 -2.74 15.25
CA MET A 291 -5.62 -3.55 16.49
C MET A 291 -4.25 -3.73 17.17
N ASP A 292 -3.15 -3.89 16.43
CA ASP A 292 -1.79 -4.07 16.97
C ASP A 292 -1.37 -2.98 17.99
N GLY A 293 -1.96 -1.78 17.93
CA GLY A 293 -1.66 -0.67 18.85
C GLY A 293 -2.39 -0.66 20.19
N GLU A 294 -3.33 -1.58 20.45
CA GLU A 294 -4.03 -1.68 21.75
C GLU A 294 -3.27 -2.55 22.78
N GLU A 295 -2.45 -3.49 22.32
CA GLU A 295 -1.62 -4.34 23.19
C GLU A 295 -0.32 -3.62 23.61
N GLU A 296 0.37 -2.94 22.70
CA GLU A 296 1.61 -2.21 22.99
C GLU A 296 1.43 -1.03 23.95
N LYS A 297 0.21 -0.48 24.09
CA LYS A 297 -0.08 0.60 25.06
C LYS A 297 -0.11 0.13 26.51
N LYS A 298 -0.18 -1.17 26.77
CA LYS A 298 -0.25 -1.72 28.14
C LYS A 298 1.14 -1.96 28.76
N ASP A 299 2.20 -2.04 27.96
CA ASP A 299 3.55 -2.44 28.42
C ASP A 299 4.56 -1.28 28.55
N LEU A 300 4.11 -0.02 28.48
CA LEU A 300 5.01 1.15 28.43
C LEU A 300 5.34 1.72 29.82
N THR A 301 6.28 1.10 30.52
CA THR A 301 6.98 1.70 31.68
C THR A 301 8.49 1.89 31.50
N GLU A 302 9.06 1.71 30.30
CA GLU A 302 10.48 1.98 30.08
C GLU A 302 10.72 3.18 29.13
N GLU A 303 11.01 4.32 29.75
CA GLU A 303 11.35 5.58 29.08
C GLU A 303 12.79 5.55 28.52
N GLY A 304 12.95 5.86 27.24
CA GLY A 304 14.22 6.43 26.73
C GLY A 304 14.84 5.81 25.45
N LYS A 305 14.32 4.69 24.91
CA LYS A 305 14.84 4.08 23.66
C LYS A 305 13.83 3.96 22.52
N ASP A 306 12.61 4.46 22.71
CA ASP A 306 11.44 3.93 22.01
C ASP A 306 10.76 4.91 21.03
N GLU A 307 11.17 6.19 20.98
CA GLU A 307 10.49 7.17 20.10
C GLU A 307 10.79 6.95 18.61
N THR A 308 12.04 6.63 18.25
CA THR A 308 12.42 6.36 16.84
C THR A 308 11.80 5.06 16.33
N CYS A 309 11.81 4.01 17.16
CA CYS A 309 11.17 2.72 16.81
C CYS A 309 9.66 2.86 16.65
N LYS A 310 8.99 3.64 17.53
CA LYS A 310 7.56 3.95 17.40
C LYS A 310 7.25 4.75 16.14
N LEU A 311 8.11 5.71 15.79
CA LEU A 311 7.96 6.48 14.56
C LEU A 311 8.09 5.58 13.32
N ASP A 312 9.09 4.70 13.31
CA ASP A 312 9.32 3.75 12.21
C ASP A 312 8.16 2.76 12.05
N ASP A 313 7.64 2.20 13.14
CA ASP A 313 6.46 1.31 13.11
C ASP A 313 5.21 2.06 12.63
N LEU A 314 4.99 3.30 13.10
CA LEU A 314 3.91 4.14 12.59
C LEU A 314 4.05 4.42 11.09
N HIS A 315 5.25 4.71 10.60
CA HIS A 315 5.51 4.89 9.17
C HIS A 315 5.22 3.63 8.36
N LYS A 316 5.54 2.43 8.88
CA LYS A 316 5.17 1.15 8.27
C LYS A 316 3.65 0.96 8.23
N LYS A 317 2.95 1.12 9.35
CA LYS A 317 1.48 1.02 9.43
C LYS A 317 0.78 1.99 8.47
N ARG A 318 1.27 3.23 8.38
CA ARG A 318 0.80 4.24 7.41
C ARG A 318 1.00 3.79 5.97
N SER A 319 2.14 3.17 5.66
CA SER A 319 2.43 2.63 4.33
C SER A 319 1.49 1.49 3.95
N LEU A 320 1.21 0.56 4.88
CA LEU A 320 0.24 -0.54 4.69
C LEU A 320 -1.16 0.01 4.43
N LEU A 321 -1.63 0.95 5.25
CA LEU A 321 -2.95 1.57 5.07
C LEU A 321 -3.04 2.30 3.72
N ALA A 322 -2.03 3.08 3.36
CA ALA A 322 -1.99 3.75 2.06
C ALA A 322 -2.00 2.75 0.89
N ALA A 323 -1.32 1.61 1.02
CA ALA A 323 -1.35 0.55 0.02
C ALA A 323 -2.76 0.01 -0.21
N TYR A 324 -3.51 -0.29 0.86
CA TYR A 324 -4.89 -0.72 0.75
C TYR A 324 -5.83 0.37 0.21
N CYS A 325 -5.69 1.60 0.70
CA CYS A 325 -6.51 2.73 0.25
C CYS A 325 -6.32 3.04 -1.24
N LYS A 326 -5.11 2.84 -1.80
CA LYS A 326 -4.88 2.92 -3.25
C LYS A 326 -5.78 1.93 -4.00
N LEU A 327 -5.91 0.68 -3.53
CA LEU A 327 -6.77 -0.32 -4.18
C LEU A 327 -8.24 0.13 -4.26
N ILE A 328 -8.75 0.75 -3.20
CA ILE A 328 -10.10 1.31 -3.17
C ILE A 328 -10.23 2.50 -4.13
N VAL A 329 -9.28 3.45 -4.05
CA VAL A 329 -9.30 4.67 -4.87
C VAL A 329 -9.18 4.35 -6.36
N TYR A 330 -8.47 3.29 -6.73
CA TYR A 330 -8.32 2.90 -8.13
C TYR A 330 -9.35 1.83 -8.57
N ASN A 331 -10.41 1.60 -7.78
CA ASN A 331 -11.50 0.66 -8.07
C ASN A 331 -11.03 -0.80 -8.27
N VAL A 332 -9.92 -1.20 -7.66
CA VAL A 332 -9.44 -2.58 -7.62
C VAL A 332 -10.19 -3.39 -6.56
N VAL A 333 -10.50 -2.73 -5.43
CA VAL A 333 -11.37 -3.21 -4.36
C VAL A 333 -12.66 -2.39 -4.39
N GLU A 334 -13.79 -3.00 -4.03
CA GLU A 334 -15.07 -2.30 -4.04
C GLU A 334 -15.05 -1.06 -3.13
N MET A 335 -15.63 0.05 -3.60
CA MET A 335 -15.68 1.31 -2.84
C MET A 335 -16.43 1.15 -1.49
N THR A 336 -17.33 0.19 -1.39
CA THR A 336 -18.04 -0.17 -0.14
C THR A 336 -17.09 -0.59 0.96
N ALA A 337 -15.96 -1.24 0.64
CA ALA A 337 -14.94 -1.63 1.62
C ALA A 337 -14.32 -0.43 2.35
N ALA A 338 -14.36 0.77 1.77
CA ALA A 338 -13.89 1.97 2.44
C ALA A 338 -14.71 2.31 3.70
N ALA A 339 -15.96 1.84 3.79
CA ALA A 339 -16.77 2.00 4.99
C ALA A 339 -16.07 1.41 6.21
N GLU A 340 -15.40 0.26 6.06
CA GLU A 340 -14.67 -0.40 7.14
C GLU A 340 -13.46 0.42 7.63
N ILE A 341 -12.80 1.15 6.74
CA ILE A 341 -11.69 2.05 7.08
C ILE A 341 -12.20 3.33 7.73
N TYR A 342 -13.30 3.89 7.23
CA TYR A 342 -13.82 5.17 7.70
C TYR A 342 -14.27 5.15 9.16
N LYS A 343 -14.62 3.97 9.69
CA LYS A 343 -14.93 3.75 11.12
C LYS A 343 -13.83 4.24 12.05
N TYR A 344 -12.57 4.15 11.62
CA TYR A 344 -11.42 4.51 12.43
C TYR A 344 -11.07 6.00 12.38
N TYR A 345 -11.69 6.79 11.50
CA TYR A 345 -11.27 8.16 11.19
C TYR A 345 -11.18 9.10 12.41
N VAL A 346 -12.10 8.96 13.38
CA VAL A 346 -12.06 9.77 14.61
C VAL A 346 -11.06 9.19 15.61
N LYS A 347 -11.09 7.87 15.82
CA LYS A 347 -10.28 7.17 16.85
C LYS A 347 -8.78 7.26 16.57
N THR A 348 -8.39 7.19 15.30
CA THR A 348 -6.97 7.16 14.88
C THR A 348 -6.56 8.40 14.08
N TYR A 349 -7.22 9.54 14.35
CA TYR A 349 -7.05 10.76 13.58
C TYR A 349 -5.60 11.29 13.55
N SER A 350 -4.87 11.19 14.67
CA SER A 350 -3.46 11.61 14.76
C SER A 350 -2.55 10.81 13.84
N ASP A 351 -2.85 9.51 13.70
CA ASP A 351 -1.93 8.53 13.13
C ASP A 351 -2.24 8.30 11.64
N PHE A 352 -3.52 8.33 11.26
CA PHE A 352 -4.00 7.96 9.92
C PHE A 352 -5.02 8.95 9.32
N GLY A 353 -5.35 10.04 10.02
CA GLY A 353 -6.44 10.93 9.61
C GLY A 353 -6.25 11.57 8.24
N ASP A 354 -5.01 11.90 7.86
CA ASP A 354 -4.68 12.43 6.54
C ASP A 354 -4.88 11.42 5.40
N ILE A 355 -4.45 10.16 5.58
CA ILE A 355 -4.64 9.07 4.60
C ILE A 355 -6.13 8.77 4.40
N ILE A 356 -6.90 8.67 5.50
CA ILE A 356 -8.34 8.42 5.44
C ILE A 356 -9.06 9.60 4.78
N LYS A 357 -8.66 10.83 5.10
CA LYS A 357 -9.22 12.05 4.50
C LYS A 357 -8.95 12.14 2.99
N GLU A 358 -7.76 11.76 2.54
CA GLU A 358 -7.44 11.73 1.10
C GLU A 358 -8.26 10.64 0.39
N THR A 359 -8.40 9.47 1.00
CA THR A 359 -9.27 8.38 0.50
C THR A 359 -10.73 8.84 0.35
N LEU A 360 -11.26 9.54 1.36
CA LEU A 360 -12.59 10.18 1.29
C LEU A 360 -12.70 11.17 0.14
N SER A 361 -11.67 11.99 -0.08
CA SER A 361 -11.62 12.97 -1.16
C SER A 361 -11.64 12.30 -2.53
N LYS A 362 -10.79 11.28 -2.73
CA LYS A 362 -10.63 10.58 -4.00
C LYS A 362 -11.82 9.69 -4.34
N THR A 363 -12.38 8.94 -3.39
CA THR A 363 -13.60 8.15 -3.62
C THR A 363 -14.78 9.04 -4.03
N ARG A 364 -14.93 10.22 -3.40
CA ARG A 364 -15.94 11.22 -3.78
C ARG A 364 -15.70 11.80 -5.17
N TYR A 365 -14.44 12.07 -5.53
CA TYR A 365 -14.09 12.55 -6.86
C TYR A 365 -14.44 11.51 -7.93
N ASN A 366 -14.14 10.24 -7.68
CA ASN A 366 -14.41 9.14 -8.62
C ASN A 366 -15.90 8.87 -8.80
N ASN A 367 -16.67 8.78 -7.71
CA ASN A 367 -18.11 8.56 -7.77
C ASN A 367 -18.80 9.19 -6.55
N LYS A 368 -19.42 10.36 -6.77
CA LYS A 368 -20.07 11.14 -5.71
C LYS A 368 -21.22 10.42 -5.03
N ILE A 369 -22.01 9.63 -5.77
CA ILE A 369 -23.19 8.94 -5.24
C ILE A 369 -22.75 7.69 -4.48
N GLN A 370 -21.86 6.88 -5.06
CA GLN A 370 -21.36 5.70 -4.39
C GLN A 370 -20.56 6.06 -3.13
N SER A 371 -19.75 7.12 -3.17
CA SER A 371 -19.07 7.63 -1.99
C SER A 371 -20.06 8.02 -0.89
N ALA A 372 -21.16 8.70 -1.23
CA ALA A 372 -22.22 9.04 -0.28
C ALA A 372 -22.90 7.79 0.31
N LYS A 373 -23.14 6.76 -0.51
CA LYS A 373 -23.65 5.46 -0.07
C LYS A 373 -22.68 4.74 0.88
N THR A 374 -21.38 4.78 0.60
CA THR A 374 -20.35 4.21 1.48
C THR A 374 -20.28 4.95 2.82
N LEU A 375 -20.40 6.28 2.82
CA LEU A 375 -20.43 7.07 4.05
C LEU A 375 -21.61 6.71 4.95
N ILE A 376 -22.82 6.58 4.38
CA ILE A 376 -24.00 6.21 5.16
C ILE A 376 -23.92 4.76 5.63
N LEU A 377 -23.42 3.84 4.79
CA LEU A 377 -23.15 2.44 5.16
C LEU A 377 -22.23 2.34 6.38
N CYS A 378 -21.14 3.11 6.39
CA CYS A 378 -20.22 3.17 7.54
C CYS A 378 -20.95 3.56 8.84
N LEU A 379 -21.81 4.57 8.79
CA LEU A 379 -22.56 5.04 9.96
C LEU A 379 -23.62 4.02 10.39
N GLN A 380 -24.30 3.38 9.45
CA GLN A 380 -25.30 2.33 9.71
C GLN A 380 -24.65 1.13 10.43
N GLN A 381 -23.51 0.65 9.93
CA GLN A 381 -22.77 -0.46 10.53
C GLN A 381 -22.33 -0.14 11.96
N LEU A 382 -21.74 1.05 12.20
CA LEU A 382 -21.34 1.48 13.55
C LEU A 382 -22.54 1.58 14.50
N PHE A 383 -23.64 2.14 14.01
CA PHE A 383 -24.86 2.26 14.79
C PHE A 383 -25.44 0.89 15.14
N GLN A 384 -25.42 -0.07 14.22
CA GLN A 384 -25.90 -1.43 14.47
C GLN A 384 -25.03 -2.14 15.52
N THR A 385 -23.70 -2.06 15.40
CA THR A 385 -22.78 -2.60 16.43
C THR A 385 -23.03 -1.95 17.80
N HIS A 386 -23.29 -0.64 17.85
CA HIS A 386 -23.66 0.04 19.09
C HIS A 386 -24.99 -0.46 19.66
N ALA A 387 -26.02 -0.61 18.81
CA ALA A 387 -27.33 -1.09 19.23
C ALA A 387 -27.31 -2.54 19.74
N GLU A 388 -26.52 -3.42 19.12
CA GLU A 388 -26.33 -4.82 19.54
C GLU A 388 -25.61 -4.94 20.89
N SER A 389 -24.73 -3.98 21.21
CA SER A 389 -24.00 -3.94 22.48
C SER A 389 -24.84 -3.43 23.67
N GLN A 390 -26.04 -2.88 23.41
CA GLN A 390 -26.95 -2.39 24.44
C GLN A 390 -28.00 -3.46 24.77
N ASP A 391 -28.25 -3.71 26.07
CA ASP A 391 -29.29 -4.65 26.49
C ASP A 391 -30.66 -4.24 25.92
N SER A 392 -31.29 -5.15 25.20
CA SER A 392 -32.56 -4.99 24.46
C SER A 392 -33.77 -4.46 25.26
N SER A 393 -33.64 -4.28 26.58
CA SER A 393 -34.69 -3.86 27.51
C SER A 393 -34.77 -2.34 27.69
N ASN A 394 -33.67 -1.60 27.51
CA ASN A 394 -33.63 -0.14 27.58
C ASN A 394 -33.20 0.42 26.22
N GLY A 395 -34.00 1.31 25.63
CA GLY A 395 -33.67 1.92 24.33
C GLY A 395 -32.29 2.59 24.31
N VAL A 396 -31.78 2.86 23.09
CA VAL A 396 -30.43 3.42 22.85
C VAL A 396 -30.12 4.61 23.76
N ASP A 397 -29.06 4.50 24.59
CA ASP A 397 -28.57 5.61 25.41
C ASP A 397 -27.84 6.66 24.56
N PHE A 398 -28.49 7.82 24.40
CA PHE A 398 -27.97 8.99 23.70
C PHE A 398 -26.74 9.61 24.36
N SER A 399 -26.52 9.34 25.65
CA SER A 399 -25.40 9.90 26.44
C SER A 399 -24.15 9.02 26.37
N SER A 400 -24.25 7.85 25.74
CA SER A 400 -23.13 6.92 25.65
C SER A 400 -21.99 7.52 24.81
N PRO A 401 -20.72 7.33 25.23
CA PRO A 401 -19.56 7.83 24.49
C PRO A 401 -19.46 7.23 23.09
N SER A 402 -19.94 5.97 22.91
CA SER A 402 -20.01 5.32 21.61
C SER A 402 -20.94 6.05 20.64
N PHE A 403 -22.16 6.40 21.07
CA PHE A 403 -23.09 7.16 20.24
C PHE A 403 -22.56 8.56 19.91
N ALA A 404 -21.94 9.24 20.87
CA ALA A 404 -21.30 10.53 20.65
C ALA A 404 -20.18 10.47 19.60
N ASN A 405 -19.37 9.40 19.61
CA ASN A 405 -18.31 9.18 18.60
C ASN A 405 -18.89 8.98 17.20
N ILE A 406 -19.99 8.22 17.05
CA ILE A 406 -20.66 8.03 15.76
C ILE A 406 -21.21 9.37 15.24
N LYS A 407 -21.82 10.16 16.13
CA LYS A 407 -22.33 11.50 15.78
C LYS A 407 -21.20 12.46 15.38
N GLU A 408 -20.07 12.45 16.08
CA GLU A 408 -18.89 13.24 15.71
C GLU A 408 -18.31 12.79 14.36
N LEU A 409 -18.27 11.48 14.07
CA LEU A 409 -17.86 10.96 12.77
C LEU A 409 -18.78 11.47 11.65
N ALA A 410 -20.10 11.41 11.86
CA ALA A 410 -21.09 11.94 10.92
C ALA A 410 -20.91 13.45 10.67
N ARG A 411 -20.65 14.23 11.73
CA ARG A 411 -20.32 15.65 11.61
C ARG A 411 -19.07 15.87 10.78
N ARG A 412 -18.00 15.09 10.98
CA ARG A 412 -16.78 15.17 10.17
C ARG A 412 -17.00 14.78 8.72
N PHE A 413 -17.82 13.76 8.43
CA PHE A 413 -18.22 13.43 7.06
C PHE A 413 -19.00 14.56 6.39
N SER A 414 -19.95 15.16 7.09
CA SER A 414 -20.74 16.32 6.62
C SER A 414 -19.83 17.47 6.18
N LEU A 415 -18.76 17.76 6.93
CA LEU A 415 -17.78 18.79 6.58
C LEU A 415 -17.03 18.52 5.27
N THR A 416 -16.92 17.26 4.83
CA THR A 416 -16.18 16.92 3.60
C THR A 416 -16.87 17.33 2.30
N PHE A 417 -18.17 17.66 2.35
CA PHE A 417 -18.92 18.16 1.19
C PHE A 417 -18.68 19.66 0.90
N GLY A 418 -17.90 20.35 1.74
CA GLY A 418 -17.52 21.75 1.53
C GLY A 418 -18.70 22.72 1.66
N TRP A 419 -18.59 23.87 1.00
CA TRP A 419 -19.57 24.97 1.01
C TRP A 419 -20.43 25.02 -0.27
N ASP A 420 -19.99 24.37 -1.35
CA ASP A 420 -20.69 24.33 -2.63
C ASP A 420 -21.80 23.27 -2.59
N GLN A 421 -22.91 23.62 -1.95
CA GLN A 421 -24.08 22.74 -1.76
C GLN A 421 -24.69 22.26 -3.08
N VAL A 422 -24.49 22.99 -4.18
CA VAL A 422 -25.00 22.61 -5.50
C VAL A 422 -24.27 21.38 -6.02
N LYS A 423 -22.93 21.32 -5.88
CA LYS A 423 -22.12 20.19 -6.38
C LYS A 423 -22.33 18.88 -5.63
N SER A 424 -22.78 18.95 -4.37
CA SER A 424 -23.03 17.80 -3.50
C SER A 424 -24.51 17.48 -3.29
N ARG A 425 -25.41 18.21 -3.95
CA ARG A 425 -26.86 18.16 -3.73
C ARG A 425 -27.42 16.74 -3.73
N GLU A 426 -27.11 15.97 -4.79
CA GLU A 426 -27.62 14.60 -4.96
C GLU A 426 -27.02 13.61 -3.95
N SER A 427 -25.73 13.74 -3.64
CA SER A 427 -25.05 12.93 -2.62
C SER A 427 -25.65 13.13 -1.24
N ILE A 428 -25.92 14.39 -0.84
CA ILE A 428 -26.54 14.68 0.46
C ILE A 428 -27.98 14.18 0.49
N ALA A 429 -28.75 14.37 -0.59
CA ALA A 429 -30.10 13.82 -0.69
C ALA A 429 -30.10 12.28 -0.58
N MET A 430 -29.11 11.61 -1.17
CA MET A 430 -28.93 10.15 -1.05
C MET A 430 -28.67 9.72 0.40
N ILE A 431 -27.78 10.42 1.12
CA ILE A 431 -27.50 10.15 2.55
C ILE A 431 -28.78 10.23 3.38
N HIS A 432 -29.59 11.28 3.18
CA HIS A 432 -30.85 11.42 3.90
C HIS A 432 -31.88 10.35 3.51
N LYS A 433 -31.97 9.99 2.23
CA LYS A 433 -32.89 8.94 1.77
C LYS A 433 -32.57 7.59 2.42
N GLU A 434 -31.34 7.10 2.25
CA GLU A 434 -30.88 5.80 2.78
C GLU A 434 -30.90 5.81 4.32
N GLY A 435 -30.62 6.95 4.94
CA GLY A 435 -30.70 7.10 6.40
C GLY A 435 -32.12 7.04 6.96
N ILE A 436 -33.10 7.61 6.25
CA ILE A 436 -34.52 7.50 6.60
C ILE A 436 -34.97 6.04 6.40
N GLU A 437 -34.67 5.43 5.26
CA GLU A 437 -35.01 4.02 4.99
C GLU A 437 -34.49 3.09 6.09
N PHE A 438 -33.24 3.28 6.53
CA PHE A 438 -32.64 2.52 7.63
C PHE A 438 -33.29 2.80 9.00
N ALA A 439 -33.60 4.05 9.32
CA ALA A 439 -34.22 4.42 10.59
C ALA A 439 -35.61 3.77 10.79
N PHE A 440 -36.32 3.53 9.68
CA PHE A 440 -37.64 2.88 9.66
C PHE A 440 -37.60 1.43 9.19
N GLN A 441 -36.42 0.82 9.05
CA GLN A 441 -36.29 -0.58 8.66
C GLN A 441 -36.85 -1.49 9.78
N GLY A 442 -37.62 -2.52 9.40
CA GLY A 442 -38.20 -3.50 10.34
C GLY A 442 -39.54 -3.11 10.97
N THR A 443 -40.23 -2.07 10.49
CA THR A 443 -41.56 -1.65 10.98
C THR A 443 -42.73 -2.46 10.42
N THR A 444 -42.50 -3.65 9.86
CA THR A 444 -43.55 -4.46 9.21
C THR A 444 -44.43 -5.19 10.22
N GLY A 445 -45.43 -4.48 10.73
CA GLY A 445 -46.85 -4.88 10.69
C GLY A 445 -47.39 -6.08 11.48
N VAL A 446 -46.59 -6.94 12.14
CA VAL A 446 -47.14 -8.17 12.76
C VAL A 446 -46.97 -8.25 14.28
N ASP A 447 -45.96 -7.62 14.86
CA ASP A 447 -45.81 -7.51 16.32
C ASP A 447 -45.84 -6.05 16.73
N GLY A 448 -46.70 -5.72 17.70
CA GLY A 448 -47.04 -4.36 18.17
C GLY A 448 -45.89 -3.51 18.77
N LYS A 449 -44.67 -3.56 18.23
CA LYS A 449 -43.63 -2.56 18.49
C LYS A 449 -43.98 -1.27 17.76
N CYS A 450 -44.62 -0.34 18.48
CA CYS A 450 -44.96 1.00 17.99
C CYS A 450 -43.75 1.87 17.58
N LEU A 451 -42.52 1.50 17.94
CA LEU A 451 -41.33 2.32 17.70
C LEU A 451 -40.37 1.63 16.73
N PRO A 452 -39.94 2.29 15.64
CA PRO A 452 -38.89 1.78 14.77
C PRO A 452 -37.59 1.54 15.58
N PRO A 453 -36.92 0.38 15.41
CA PRO A 453 -35.76 0.02 16.23
C PRO A 453 -34.57 0.97 16.02
N ASN A 454 -34.45 1.53 14.82
CA ASN A 454 -33.32 2.38 14.42
C ASN A 454 -33.65 3.88 14.47
N LEU A 455 -34.72 4.28 15.16
CA LEU A 455 -35.21 5.67 15.11
C LEU A 455 -34.16 6.70 15.57
N SER A 456 -33.29 6.35 16.53
CA SER A 456 -32.22 7.22 17.02
C SER A 456 -31.14 7.52 15.97
N PHE A 457 -31.06 6.73 14.89
CA PHE A 457 -30.18 7.01 13.76
C PHE A 457 -30.51 8.34 13.05
N LEU A 458 -31.75 8.82 13.17
CA LEU A 458 -32.16 10.13 12.65
C LEU A 458 -31.31 11.28 13.23
N LEU A 459 -30.81 11.14 14.47
CA LEU A 459 -29.92 12.13 15.08
C LEU A 459 -28.55 12.17 14.43
N ILE A 460 -28.04 11.04 13.94
CA ILE A 460 -26.76 10.95 13.25
C ILE A 460 -26.87 11.62 11.88
N ILE A 461 -27.91 11.30 11.10
CA ILE A 461 -28.10 11.92 9.79
C ILE A 461 -28.51 13.40 9.86
N SER A 462 -28.99 13.87 11.03
CA SER A 462 -29.27 15.30 11.24
C SER A 462 -28.02 16.18 11.09
N GLU A 463 -26.81 15.64 11.28
CA GLU A 463 -25.54 16.34 11.07
C GLU A 463 -25.30 16.74 9.59
N PHE A 464 -26.02 16.12 8.65
CA PHE A 464 -25.96 16.44 7.22
C PHE A 464 -27.03 17.46 6.78
N SER A 465 -28.02 17.75 7.63
CA SER A 465 -29.16 18.63 7.29
C SER A 465 -28.71 20.04 6.88
N ASN A 466 -27.65 20.57 7.50
CA ASN A 466 -27.08 21.88 7.17
C ASN A 466 -26.40 21.95 5.80
N LYS A 467 -26.22 20.80 5.13
CA LYS A 467 -25.67 20.70 3.77
C LYS A 467 -26.77 20.62 2.70
N LEU A 468 -28.04 20.44 3.08
CA LEU A 468 -29.17 20.49 2.16
C LEU A 468 -29.53 21.93 1.78
N LEU A 469 -29.86 22.14 0.50
CA LEU A 469 -30.51 23.36 0.06
C LEU A 469 -31.96 23.40 0.57
N LYS A 470 -32.51 24.61 0.76
CA LYS A 470 -33.91 24.82 1.16
C LYS A 470 -34.95 23.99 0.36
N PRO A 471 -34.92 23.91 -0.98
CA PRO A 471 -35.85 23.05 -1.73
C PRO A 471 -35.68 21.56 -1.40
N ASP A 472 -34.45 21.09 -1.19
CA ASP A 472 -34.18 19.69 -0.89
C ASP A 472 -34.59 19.32 0.54
N LYS A 473 -34.46 20.24 1.50
CA LYS A 473 -35.01 20.07 2.84
C LYS A 473 -36.51 19.76 2.80
N ARG A 474 -37.27 20.48 1.97
CA ARG A 474 -38.72 20.22 1.77
C ARG A 474 -38.97 18.85 1.13
N LEU A 475 -38.19 18.47 0.12
CA LEU A 475 -38.33 17.18 -0.53
C LEU A 475 -38.02 16.01 0.42
N VAL A 476 -36.94 16.12 1.19
CA VAL A 476 -36.56 15.14 2.23
C VAL A 476 -37.63 15.07 3.32
N TYR A 477 -38.20 16.21 3.72
CA TYR A 477 -39.30 16.24 4.68
C TYR A 477 -40.56 15.54 4.15
N SER A 478 -40.97 15.81 2.91
CA SER A 478 -42.09 15.12 2.26
C SER A 478 -41.84 13.62 2.10
N TYR A 479 -40.59 13.22 1.89
CA TYR A 479 -40.21 11.82 1.83
C TYR A 479 -40.29 11.15 3.22
N LEU A 480 -39.77 11.80 4.27
CA LEU A 480 -39.88 11.36 5.66
C LEU A 480 -41.34 11.15 6.08
N GLN A 481 -42.25 12.04 5.66
CA GLN A 481 -43.68 11.95 5.95
C GLN A 481 -44.32 10.63 5.48
N ARG A 482 -43.79 9.98 4.43
CA ARG A 482 -44.31 8.69 3.95
C ARG A 482 -44.15 7.55 4.96
N TYR A 483 -43.19 7.65 5.87
CA TYR A 483 -42.91 6.66 6.91
C TYR A 483 -43.64 6.95 8.22
N ILE A 484 -44.24 8.14 8.34
CA ILE A 484 -44.96 8.55 9.55
C ILE A 484 -46.46 8.31 9.29
N THR A 485 -46.99 7.21 9.82
CA THR A 485 -48.44 6.99 9.89
C THR A 485 -49.05 7.76 11.06
N GLU A 486 -50.06 8.59 10.81
CA GLU A 486 -50.85 9.27 11.84
C GLU A 486 -52.09 8.45 12.26
N PRO A 487 -52.59 8.63 13.51
CA PRO A 487 -52.15 9.60 14.52
C PRO A 487 -51.16 8.96 15.50
N LEU A 488 -50.04 9.66 15.72
CA LEU A 488 -49.02 9.37 16.74
C LEU A 488 -49.64 9.45 18.15
N SER A 489 -50.43 8.46 18.56
CA SER A 489 -50.98 8.32 19.92
C SER A 489 -49.91 7.96 20.96
N CYS A 490 -48.65 7.80 20.54
CA CYS A 490 -47.51 7.52 21.40
C CYS A 490 -46.62 8.77 21.56
N ARG A 491 -47.12 9.85 22.17
CA ARG A 491 -46.29 11.00 22.59
C ARG A 491 -45.43 10.63 23.82
N GLY A 492 -44.43 9.78 23.63
CA GLY A 492 -43.40 9.50 24.64
C GLY A 492 -42.04 10.09 24.23
N ASP A 493 -41.15 10.27 25.21
CA ASP A 493 -39.76 10.72 25.02
C ASP A 493 -38.97 9.87 24.00
N LYS A 494 -39.45 8.66 23.71
CA LYS A 494 -38.87 7.74 22.74
C LYS A 494 -38.94 8.23 21.28
N TRP A 495 -39.81 9.18 20.93
CA TRP A 495 -39.90 9.78 19.59
C TRP A 495 -39.07 11.07 19.41
N GLN A 496 -38.35 11.52 20.45
CA GLN A 496 -37.51 12.72 20.40
C GLN A 496 -36.56 12.79 19.18
N PRO A 497 -35.90 11.69 18.76
CA PRO A 497 -35.07 11.68 17.56
C PRO A 497 -35.77 12.19 16.29
N LEU A 498 -37.03 11.81 16.11
CA LEU A 498 -37.83 12.23 14.96
C LEU A 498 -38.13 13.73 15.03
N PHE A 499 -38.48 14.25 16.20
CA PHE A 499 -38.77 15.68 16.38
C PHE A 499 -37.54 16.54 16.10
N TRP A 500 -36.37 16.16 16.61
CA TRP A 500 -35.13 16.91 16.39
C TRP A 500 -34.72 16.88 14.91
N TYR A 501 -34.84 15.73 14.26
CA TYR A 501 -34.55 15.62 12.83
C TYR A 501 -35.53 16.45 11.98
N ARG A 502 -36.83 16.42 12.28
CA ARG A 502 -37.82 17.30 11.61
C ARG A 502 -37.45 18.77 11.77
N ASN A 503 -37.09 19.21 12.97
CA ASN A 503 -36.68 20.58 13.22
C ASN A 503 -35.44 20.96 12.40
N SER A 504 -34.47 20.06 12.23
CA SER A 504 -33.28 20.30 11.40
C SER A 504 -33.58 20.51 9.90
N LEU A 505 -34.67 19.90 9.41
CA LEU A 505 -35.17 20.08 8.03
C LEU A 505 -36.03 21.34 7.87
N LEU A 506 -36.62 21.84 8.96
CA LEU A 506 -37.48 23.02 8.95
C LEU A 506 -36.73 24.32 9.29
N ALA A 507 -35.58 24.21 9.98
CA ALA A 507 -34.60 25.29 10.15
C ALA A 507 -33.92 25.62 8.81
#